data_AF-A0AAV6TN78-F1
#
_entry.id   AF-A0AAV6TN78-F1
#
_cell.length_a   1.000
_cell.length_b   1.000
_cell.length_c   1.000
_cell.angle_alpha   90.00
_cell.angle_beta   90.00
_cell.angle_gamma   90.00
#
_symmetry.space_group_name_H-M   'P 1'
#
loop_
_entity.id
_entity.type
_entity.pdbx_description
1 polymer ?
#
loop_
_entity_poly.entity_id
_entity_poly.type
_entity_poly.pdbx_seq_one_letter_code
_entity_poly.pdbx_strand_id
1 'polypeptide(L)'
;MRIKRHDAIINYAARGLEQRGFVVYHEPHYGTCQGLRKPDLVATRDGKAFVIDAQIVSDGERLSKAHRRKLDKYADLTPIISAQFGVGVVELHSVTLNWRGVWSSDSANALLASGLIRRGDISVISSRCVIGGVAIFNCFSRSTARSRNFRWNRRAGHS
;
A
#
# COMPACT_ATOMS: atom_id res chain seq x y z
N MET A 1 -2.36 7.43 9.94
CA MET A 1 -0.91 7.27 9.63
C MET A 1 -0.65 6.21 8.56
N ARG A 2 -1.26 5.01 8.65
CA ARG A 2 -1.13 3.93 7.64
C ARG A 2 -1.69 4.30 6.25
N ILE A 3 -2.84 4.98 6.21
CA ILE A 3 -3.58 5.32 4.97
C ILE A 3 -2.70 6.15 4.03
N LYS A 4 -2.18 7.32 4.44
CA LYS A 4 -1.32 8.16 3.58
C LYS A 4 -0.08 7.47 3.00
N ARG A 5 0.52 6.52 3.73
CA ARG A 5 1.69 5.76 3.24
C ARG A 5 1.26 4.73 2.20
N HIS A 6 0.17 4.04 2.49
CA HIS A 6 -0.47 3.08 1.59
C HIS A 6 -0.89 3.77 0.29
N ASP A 7 -1.59 4.91 0.37
CA ASP A 7 -1.98 5.70 -0.82
C ASP A 7 -0.77 6.11 -1.66
N ALA A 8 0.32 6.55 -1.03
CA ALA A 8 1.53 6.94 -1.74
C ALA A 8 2.21 5.78 -2.49
N ILE A 9 2.14 4.57 -1.94
CA ILE A 9 2.67 3.35 -2.56
C ILE A 9 1.78 2.93 -3.73
N ILE A 10 0.46 2.89 -3.51
CA ILE A 10 -0.54 2.52 -4.52
C ILE A 10 -0.50 3.48 -5.70
N ASN A 11 -0.47 4.79 -5.44
CA ASN A 11 -0.38 5.80 -6.49
C ASN A 11 0.91 5.71 -7.30
N TYR A 12 2.03 5.35 -6.66
CA TYR A 12 3.28 5.11 -7.39
C TYR A 12 3.20 3.86 -8.26
N ALA A 13 2.68 2.75 -7.72
CA ALA A 13 2.51 1.51 -8.46
C ALA A 13 1.58 1.70 -9.66
N ALA A 14 0.43 2.34 -9.47
CA ALA A 14 -0.54 2.66 -10.52
C ALA A 14 0.09 3.47 -11.65
N ARG A 15 0.73 4.61 -11.33
CA ARG A 15 1.43 5.43 -12.32
C ARG A 15 2.49 4.66 -13.09
N GLY A 16 3.27 3.82 -12.39
CA GLY A 16 4.27 2.98 -13.02
C GLY A 16 3.64 1.98 -13.99
N LEU A 17 2.49 1.38 -13.64
CA LEU A 17 1.74 0.45 -14.49
C LEU A 17 1.13 1.15 -15.72
N GLU A 18 0.48 2.30 -15.52
CA GLU A 18 -0.07 3.11 -16.61
C GLU A 18 1.01 3.52 -17.62
N GLN A 19 2.18 4.00 -17.15
CA GLN A 19 3.32 4.33 -18.01
C GLN A 19 3.86 3.14 -18.80
N ARG A 20 3.62 1.92 -18.32
CA ARG A 20 3.99 0.68 -19.01
C ARG A 20 2.89 0.17 -19.95
N GLY A 21 1.77 0.88 -20.07
CA GLY A 21 0.65 0.52 -20.94
C GLY A 21 -0.34 -0.47 -20.34
N PHE A 22 -0.38 -0.61 -19.00
CA PHE A 22 -1.45 -1.35 -18.34
C PHE A 22 -2.69 -0.46 -18.21
N VAL A 23 -3.87 -1.05 -18.32
CA VAL A 23 -5.12 -0.38 -17.92
C VAL A 23 -5.31 -0.60 -16.43
N VAL A 24 -5.35 0.47 -15.64
CA VAL A 24 -5.38 0.40 -14.18
C VAL A 24 -6.73 0.90 -13.64
N TYR A 25 -7.31 0.14 -12.74
CA TYR A 25 -8.54 0.44 -12.03
C TYR A 25 -8.24 0.63 -10.55
N HIS A 26 -8.57 1.80 -10.01
CA HIS A 26 -8.36 2.14 -8.60
C HIS A 26 -9.55 1.73 -7.73
N GLU A 27 -9.26 1.11 -6.59
CA GLU A 27 -10.22 0.67 -5.58
C GLU A 27 -11.49 0.01 -6.14
N PRO A 28 -11.38 -0.99 -7.05
CA PRO A 28 -12.57 -1.61 -7.63
C PRO A 28 -13.34 -2.40 -6.57
N HIS A 29 -14.65 -2.50 -6.79
CA HIS A 29 -15.59 -3.11 -5.85
C HIS A 29 -16.17 -4.38 -6.44
N TYR A 30 -15.96 -5.51 -5.75
CA TYR A 30 -16.45 -6.81 -6.19
C TYR A 30 -17.31 -7.44 -5.11
N GLY A 31 -18.59 -7.65 -5.42
CA GLY A 31 -19.48 -8.45 -4.57
C GLY A 31 -19.14 -9.93 -4.73
N THR A 32 -18.77 -10.61 -3.64
CA THR A 32 -18.56 -12.06 -3.62
C THR A 32 -19.52 -12.72 -2.64
N CYS A 33 -19.66 -14.04 -2.72
CA CYS A 33 -20.48 -14.81 -1.76
C CYS A 33 -19.98 -14.66 -0.31
N GLN A 34 -18.71 -14.27 -0.12
CA GLN A 34 -18.11 -14.01 1.20
C GLN A 34 -18.17 -12.52 1.60
N GLY A 35 -18.87 -11.70 0.82
CA GLY A 35 -19.06 -10.27 1.06
C GLY A 35 -18.32 -9.38 0.05
N LEU A 36 -18.29 -8.08 0.34
CA LEU A 36 -17.67 -7.09 -0.53
C LEU A 36 -16.14 -7.13 -0.43
N ARG A 37 -15.48 -7.33 -1.57
CA ARG A 37 -14.02 -7.24 -1.70
C ARG A 37 -13.66 -5.92 -2.38
N LYS A 38 -12.64 -5.26 -1.83
CA LYS A 38 -12.09 -4.01 -2.34
C LYS A 38 -10.56 -4.14 -2.37
N PRO A 39 -9.97 -4.68 -3.44
CA PRO A 39 -8.53 -4.56 -3.65
C PRO A 39 -8.18 -3.10 -3.97
N ASP A 40 -6.91 -2.73 -3.79
CA ASP A 40 -6.48 -1.35 -4.00
C ASP A 40 -6.35 -1.01 -5.50
N LEU A 41 -5.86 -1.97 -6.30
CA LEU A 41 -5.75 -1.84 -7.74
C LEU A 41 -6.12 -3.15 -8.43
N VAL A 42 -6.70 -3.03 -9.62
CA VAL A 42 -6.71 -4.09 -10.62
C VAL A 42 -6.09 -3.54 -11.89
N ALA A 43 -5.08 -4.23 -12.43
CA ALA A 43 -4.44 -3.85 -13.68
C ALA A 43 -4.66 -4.93 -14.73
N THR A 44 -4.92 -4.55 -15.98
CA THR A 44 -5.07 -5.51 -17.07
C THR A 44 -4.11 -5.18 -18.21
N ARG A 45 -3.58 -6.25 -18.82
CA ARG A 45 -2.65 -6.17 -19.96
C ARG A 45 -2.51 -7.54 -20.63
N ASP A 46 -2.43 -7.57 -21.95
CA ASP A 46 -2.07 -8.76 -22.75
C ASP A 46 -2.90 -10.01 -22.38
N GLY A 47 -4.21 -9.83 -22.17
CA GLY A 47 -5.13 -10.93 -21.81
C GLY A 47 -4.94 -11.47 -20.38
N LYS A 48 -4.23 -10.73 -19.52
CA LYS A 48 -4.05 -11.01 -18.10
C LYS A 48 -4.62 -9.90 -17.23
N ALA A 49 -5.09 -10.25 -16.04
CA ALA A 49 -5.40 -9.29 -14.98
C ALA A 49 -4.55 -9.54 -13.74
N PHE A 50 -4.26 -8.46 -13.04
CA PHE A 50 -3.42 -8.44 -11.85
C PHE A 50 -4.17 -7.71 -10.74
N VAL A 51 -4.50 -8.42 -9.67
CA VAL A 51 -5.09 -7.83 -8.47
C VAL A 51 -3.96 -7.46 -7.53
N ILE A 52 -3.90 -6.19 -7.13
CA ILE A 52 -2.80 -5.68 -6.31
C ILE A 52 -3.40 -5.01 -5.07
N ASP A 53 -2.89 -5.41 -3.91
CA ASP A 53 -3.28 -4.83 -2.63
C ASP A 53 -2.03 -4.55 -1.78
N ALA A 54 -1.87 -3.32 -1.31
CA ALA A 54 -0.76 -2.91 -0.47
C ALA A 54 -1.08 -3.09 1.02
N GLN A 55 -0.07 -3.53 1.77
CA GLN A 55 -0.17 -3.67 3.21
C GLN A 55 1.11 -3.24 3.90
N ILE A 56 0.94 -2.41 4.94
CA ILE A 56 2.00 -2.05 5.88
C ILE A 56 1.76 -2.86 7.16
N VAL A 57 2.68 -3.76 7.45
CA VAL A 57 2.65 -4.71 8.57
C VAL A 57 3.48 -4.18 9.74
N SER A 58 3.08 -4.57 10.95
CA SER A 58 3.82 -4.26 12.17
C SER A 58 5.01 -5.18 12.39
N ASP A 59 6.01 -4.74 13.18
CA ASP A 59 7.21 -5.54 13.50
C ASP A 59 6.88 -6.88 14.22
N GLY A 60 5.67 -7.04 14.77
CA GLY A 60 5.23 -8.25 15.47
C GLY A 60 4.58 -9.32 14.57
N GLU A 61 4.31 -9.04 13.30
CA GLU A 61 3.65 -9.99 12.38
C GLU A 61 4.62 -10.44 11.27
N ARG A 62 4.68 -11.75 11.02
CA ARG A 62 5.51 -12.32 9.94
C ARG A 62 4.99 -11.86 8.58
N LEU A 63 5.82 -11.13 7.84
CA LEU A 63 5.48 -10.56 6.53
C LEU A 63 4.99 -11.61 5.51
N SER A 64 5.55 -12.82 5.52
CA SER A 64 5.10 -13.92 4.64
C SER A 64 3.69 -14.40 4.98
N LYS A 65 3.31 -14.43 6.26
CA LYS A 65 1.95 -14.78 6.69
C LYS A 65 0.96 -13.69 6.27
N ALA A 66 1.33 -12.42 6.39
CA ALA A 66 0.51 -11.30 5.93
C ALA A 66 0.29 -11.33 4.41
N HIS A 67 1.36 -11.59 3.63
CA HIS A 67 1.29 -11.77 2.19
C HIS A 67 0.32 -12.88 1.79
N ARG A 68 0.46 -14.08 2.37
CA ARG A 68 -0.41 -15.23 2.08
C ARG A 68 -1.87 -14.96 2.44
N ARG A 69 -2.13 -14.32 3.59
CA ARG A 69 -3.49 -13.95 4.00
C ARG A 69 -4.18 -13.03 2.99
N LYS A 70 -3.43 -12.16 2.31
CA LYS A 70 -3.98 -11.30 1.25
C LYS A 70 -4.32 -12.08 -0.01
N LEU A 71 -3.47 -13.02 -0.42
CA LEU A 71 -3.77 -13.92 -1.54
C LEU A 71 -5.04 -14.73 -1.26
N ASP A 72 -5.11 -15.36 -0.08
CA ASP A 72 -6.28 -16.16 0.32
C ASP A 72 -7.57 -15.31 0.38
N LYS A 73 -7.47 -14.04 0.80
CA LYS A 73 -8.62 -13.12 0.86
C LYS A 73 -9.23 -12.83 -0.50
N TYR A 74 -8.43 -12.82 -1.57
CA TYR A 74 -8.87 -12.43 -2.91
C TYR A 74 -8.92 -13.61 -3.90
N ALA A 75 -8.72 -14.84 -3.44
CA ALA A 75 -8.81 -16.05 -4.26
C ALA A 75 -10.20 -16.18 -4.93
N ASP A 76 -11.24 -15.67 -4.29
CA ASP A 76 -12.62 -15.63 -4.79
C ASP A 76 -12.83 -14.60 -5.93
N LEU A 77 -11.90 -13.67 -6.13
CA LEU A 77 -11.98 -12.67 -7.21
C LEU A 77 -11.52 -13.19 -8.56
N THR A 78 -10.69 -14.23 -8.60
CA THR A 78 -10.15 -14.80 -9.84
C THR A 78 -11.24 -15.07 -10.89
N PRO A 79 -12.33 -15.83 -10.61
CA PRO A 79 -13.37 -16.08 -11.61
C PRO A 79 -14.16 -14.82 -12.00
N ILE A 80 -14.38 -13.90 -11.07
CA ILE A 80 -15.14 -12.66 -11.29
C ILE A 80 -14.38 -11.73 -12.23
N ILE A 81 -13.09 -11.52 -11.95
CA ILE A 81 -12.20 -10.66 -12.74
C ILE A 81 -11.93 -11.28 -14.10
N SER A 82 -11.75 -12.61 -14.16
CA SER A 82 -11.61 -13.34 -15.42
C SER A 82 -12.83 -13.12 -16.33
N ALA A 83 -14.04 -13.27 -15.80
CA ALA A 83 -15.28 -13.04 -16.54
C ALA A 83 -15.48 -11.57 -16.93
N GLN A 84 -15.20 -10.63 -16.02
CA GLN A 84 -15.42 -9.19 -16.24
C GLN A 84 -14.48 -8.62 -17.33
N PHE A 85 -13.22 -9.01 -17.33
CA PHE A 85 -12.22 -8.48 -18.27
C PHE A 85 -11.97 -9.42 -19.47
N GLY A 86 -12.61 -10.59 -19.51
CA GLY A 86 -12.40 -11.59 -20.56
C GLY A 86 -10.97 -12.13 -20.60
N VAL A 87 -10.30 -12.22 -19.43
CA VAL A 87 -8.89 -12.62 -19.33
C VAL A 87 -8.77 -14.10 -18.93
N GLY A 88 -7.80 -14.80 -19.54
CA GLY A 88 -7.55 -16.22 -19.26
C GLY A 88 -6.71 -16.45 -18.00
N VAL A 89 -5.99 -15.43 -17.53
CA VAL A 89 -5.11 -15.52 -16.35
C VAL A 89 -5.36 -14.33 -15.43
N VAL A 90 -5.61 -14.62 -14.16
CA VAL A 90 -5.69 -13.62 -13.09
C VAL A 90 -4.63 -13.94 -12.05
N GLU A 91 -3.74 -12.99 -11.79
CA GLU A 91 -2.71 -13.11 -10.77
C GLU A 91 -3.04 -12.22 -9.57
N LEU A 92 -2.89 -12.78 -8.38
CA LEU A 92 -3.07 -12.05 -7.13
C LEU A 92 -1.71 -11.69 -6.57
N HIS A 93 -1.53 -10.41 -6.25
CA HIS A 93 -0.29 -9.87 -5.71
C HIS A 93 -0.59 -8.99 -4.52
N SER A 94 0.34 -8.96 -3.57
CA SER A 94 0.32 -7.95 -2.52
C SER A 94 1.64 -7.21 -2.44
N VAL A 95 1.58 -5.91 -2.14
CA VAL A 95 2.75 -5.07 -1.85
C VAL A 95 2.92 -5.03 -0.34
N THR A 96 3.71 -5.96 0.20
CA THR A 96 3.81 -6.16 1.66
C THR A 96 5.15 -5.64 2.20
N LEU A 97 5.05 -4.64 3.07
CA LEU A 97 6.18 -3.94 3.70
C LEU A 97 5.96 -3.82 5.20
N ASN A 98 7.02 -3.72 6.00
CA ASN A 98 6.90 -3.14 7.33
C ASN A 98 7.05 -1.61 7.31
N TRP A 99 6.81 -0.97 8.44
CA TRP A 99 6.95 0.48 8.60
C TRP A 99 8.39 1.01 8.51
N ARG A 100 9.41 0.14 8.52
CA ARG A 100 10.80 0.50 8.23
C ARG A 100 11.13 0.42 6.73
N GLY A 101 10.14 0.08 5.88
CA GLY A 101 10.33 -0.07 4.44
C GLY A 101 10.97 -1.40 4.04
N VAL A 102 11.04 -2.39 4.95
CA VAL A 102 11.53 -3.73 4.64
C VAL A 102 10.43 -4.53 3.95
N TRP A 103 10.77 -5.12 2.81
CA TRP A 103 9.86 -5.92 2.00
C TRP A 103 9.70 -7.34 2.52
N SER A 104 8.53 -7.93 2.28
CA SER A 104 8.41 -9.38 2.19
C SER A 104 9.15 -9.86 0.94
N SER A 105 10.09 -10.78 1.10
CA SER A 105 10.82 -11.38 -0.02
C SER A 105 9.87 -12.04 -1.03
N ASP A 106 8.85 -12.75 -0.54
CA ASP A 106 7.85 -13.44 -1.37
C ASP A 106 7.06 -12.45 -2.22
N SER A 107 6.56 -11.38 -1.59
CA SER A 107 5.85 -10.27 -2.24
C SER A 107 6.71 -9.58 -3.30
N ALA A 108 7.94 -9.19 -2.96
CA ALA A 108 8.83 -8.49 -3.87
C ALA A 108 9.19 -9.37 -5.08
N ASN A 109 9.50 -10.65 -4.84
CA ASN A 109 9.83 -11.58 -5.91
C ASN A 109 8.64 -11.85 -6.83
N ALA A 110 7.43 -12.02 -6.29
CA ALA A 110 6.21 -12.20 -7.10
C ALA A 110 5.91 -10.98 -7.98
N LEU A 111 6.05 -9.76 -7.43
CA LEU A 111 5.85 -8.51 -8.16
C LEU A 111 6.92 -8.26 -9.24
N LEU A 112 8.18 -8.67 -8.98
CA LEU A 112 9.25 -8.60 -9.97
C LEU A 112 9.05 -9.62 -11.09
N ALA A 113 8.67 -10.86 -10.75
CA ALA A 113 8.50 -11.95 -11.72
C ALA A 113 7.32 -11.68 -12.67
N SER A 114 6.23 -11.08 -12.16
CA SER A 114 5.07 -10.65 -12.94
C SER A 114 5.32 -9.37 -13.75
N GLY A 115 6.47 -8.71 -13.57
CA GLY A 115 6.78 -7.44 -14.23
C GLY A 115 5.96 -6.25 -13.72
N LEU A 116 5.24 -6.41 -12.59
CA LEU A 116 4.44 -5.37 -11.96
C LEU A 116 5.28 -4.28 -11.31
N ILE A 117 6.51 -4.58 -10.89
CA ILE A 117 7.51 -3.60 -10.45
C ILE A 117 8.89 -3.95 -11.04
N ARG A 118 9.80 -2.98 -11.09
CA ARG A 118 11.22 -3.18 -11.44
C ARG A 118 12.06 -3.21 -10.17
N ARG A 119 13.31 -3.71 -10.27
CA ARG A 119 14.26 -3.70 -9.14
C ARG A 119 14.47 -2.29 -8.57
N GLY A 120 14.51 -1.28 -9.43
CA GLY A 120 14.62 0.13 -9.00
C GLY A 120 13.42 0.60 -8.18
N ASP A 121 12.22 0.07 -8.42
CA ASP A 121 11.00 0.50 -7.72
C ASP A 121 10.99 0.07 -6.26
N ILE A 122 11.71 -1.00 -5.90
CA ILE A 122 11.82 -1.50 -4.54
C ILE A 122 12.32 -0.42 -3.60
N SER A 123 13.42 0.25 -3.95
CA SER A 123 14.02 1.30 -3.12
C SER A 123 13.13 2.54 -3.04
N VAL A 124 12.45 2.91 -4.12
CA VAL A 124 11.58 4.09 -4.14
C VAL A 124 10.33 3.86 -3.30
N ILE A 125 9.71 2.68 -3.40
CA ILE A 125 8.55 2.29 -2.59
C ILE A 125 8.93 2.18 -1.11
N SER A 126 10.08 1.55 -0.78
CA SER A 126 10.62 1.53 0.60
C SER A 126 10.82 2.94 1.14
N SER A 127 11.42 3.82 0.34
CA SER A 127 11.66 5.22 0.71
C SER A 127 10.36 5.97 0.94
N ARG A 128 9.34 5.78 0.08
CA ARG A 128 8.01 6.40 0.29
C ARG A 128 7.32 5.90 1.56
N CYS A 129 7.47 4.62 1.89
CA CYS A 129 6.97 4.06 3.15
C CYS A 129 7.62 4.76 4.36
N VAL A 130 8.96 4.92 4.34
CA VAL A 130 9.75 5.52 5.44
C VAL A 130 9.60 7.04 5.51
N ILE A 131 9.68 7.76 4.39
CA ILE A 131 9.53 9.23 4.31
C ILE A 131 8.11 9.63 4.70
N GLY A 132 7.10 8.87 4.29
CA GLY A 132 5.74 9.01 4.82
C GLY A 132 5.67 8.78 6.34
N GLY A 133 6.66 8.13 6.94
CA GLY A 133 6.88 8.09 8.39
C GLY A 133 7.59 9.30 8.97
N VAL A 134 8.66 9.80 8.35
CA VAL A 134 9.44 10.97 8.82
C VAL A 134 8.63 12.27 8.71
N ALA A 135 7.90 12.48 7.61
CA ALA A 135 7.03 13.65 7.44
C ALA A 135 5.92 13.70 8.52
N ILE A 136 5.43 12.53 8.94
CA ILE A 136 4.44 12.43 10.02
C ILE A 136 5.11 12.54 11.39
N PHE A 137 6.31 11.99 11.61
CA PHE A 137 7.08 12.23 12.84
C PHE A 137 7.34 13.71 13.04
N ASN A 138 7.79 14.43 12.00
CA ASN A 138 7.97 15.89 12.07
C ASN A 138 6.65 16.64 12.31
N CYS A 139 5.53 16.16 11.76
CA CYS A 139 4.21 16.74 12.01
C CYS A 139 3.69 16.42 13.43
N PHE A 140 3.94 15.22 13.95
CA PHE A 140 3.60 14.79 15.31
C PHE A 140 4.45 15.53 16.35
N SER A 141 5.76 15.61 16.15
CA SER A 141 6.70 16.39 16.97
C SER A 141 6.37 17.89 16.96
N ARG A 142 5.86 18.42 15.84
CA ARG A 142 5.31 19.79 15.77
C ARG A 142 3.98 19.95 16.52
N SER A 143 3.12 18.93 16.52
CA SER A 143 1.85 18.95 17.26
C SER A 143 2.04 18.75 18.78
N THR A 144 3.02 17.97 19.23
CA THR A 144 3.36 17.83 20.65
C THR A 144 4.23 18.97 21.19
N ALA A 145 4.80 19.82 20.34
CA ALA A 145 5.47 21.06 20.76
C ALA A 145 4.48 22.19 21.12
N ARG A 146 3.17 22.09 20.82
CA ARG A 146 2.17 23.12 21.12
C ARG A 146 1.44 22.97 22.45
N SER A 147 1.87 22.05 23.32
CA SER A 147 1.30 21.87 24.67
C SER A 147 2.34 21.94 25.79
N ARG A 148 3.31 22.85 25.69
CA ARG A 148 4.13 23.33 26.83
C ARG A 148 4.44 24.80 26.63
N ASN A 149 3.44 25.68 26.74
CA ASN A 149 3.64 27.12 27.00
C ASN A 149 2.31 27.78 27.41
N PHE A 150 1.67 27.25 28.45
CA PHE A 150 0.65 27.99 29.16
C PHE A 150 1.00 28.03 30.65
N ARG A 151 1.08 29.27 31.18
CA ARG A 151 1.31 29.66 32.59
C ARG A 151 2.73 29.34 33.13
N TRP A 152 3.58 30.30 33.49
CA TRP A 152 3.35 31.45 34.36
C TRP A 152 4.39 32.56 34.05
N ASN A 153 3.94 33.77 33.69
CA ASN A 153 4.67 34.98 34.07
C ASN A 153 3.72 36.19 34.09
N ARG A 154 3.11 36.44 35.26
CA ARG A 154 2.58 37.75 35.65
C ARG A 154 2.72 37.87 37.15
N ARG A 155 3.74 38.59 37.58
CA ARG A 155 3.72 39.59 38.67
C ARG A 155 5.13 40.14 38.85
N ALA A 156 5.41 41.22 38.13
CA ALA A 156 6.39 42.22 38.52
C ALA A 156 5.90 43.56 37.95
N GLY A 157 5.64 44.53 38.83
CA GLY A 157 5.59 45.96 38.48
C GLY A 157 4.29 46.69 38.84
N HIS A 158 4.48 47.76 39.63
CA HIS A 158 3.58 48.86 40.02
C HIS A 158 2.84 48.66 41.36
N SER A 159 3.03 49.49 42.39
CA SER A 159 3.90 50.67 42.64
C SER A 159 4.03 50.83 44.15
#